data_AF-A0A7G6VVF2-F1
#
_entry.id   AF-A0A7G6VVF2-F1
#
_cell.length_a   1.000
_cell.length_b   1.000
_cell.length_c   1.000
_cell.angle_alpha   90.00
_cell.angle_beta   90.00
_cell.angle_gamma   90.00
#
_symmetry.space_group_name_H-M   'P 1'
#
loop_
_entity.id
_entity.type
_entity.pdbx_description
1 polymer ?
#
loop_
_entity_poly.entity_id
_entity_poly.type
_entity_poly.pdbx_seq_one_letter_code
_entity_poly.pdbx_strand_id
1 'polypeptide(L)'
;MKTTAAFEVPLHNADDRQRFLALLNEVSEANGYHVDAATPSELEWSSQVSPITFNAAVWRGNDEELMASAMDFQDRIGRVWISFPKGEAPLRSMRFQKALMARVRQGWPETASLPIMPSGAIPLTEDLVRTDAGYSVKPGAAGKYRDGE
;
A
#
# COMPACT_ATOMS: atom_id res chain seq x y z
N MET A 1 1.44 -15.33 -0.04
CA MET A 1 0.76 -14.27 -0.82
C MET A 1 1.83 -13.51 -1.60
N LYS A 2 1.64 -13.22 -2.90
CA LYS A 2 2.64 -12.52 -3.73
C LYS A 2 2.13 -11.13 -4.11
N THR A 3 2.81 -10.06 -3.71
CA THR A 3 2.49 -8.69 -4.16
C THR A 3 2.77 -8.55 -5.65
N THR A 4 1.88 -7.85 -6.35
CA THR A 4 2.00 -7.62 -7.81
C THR A 4 2.12 -6.14 -8.16
N ALA A 5 1.67 -5.26 -7.26
CA ALA A 5 1.87 -3.82 -7.38
C ALA A 5 1.91 -3.19 -6.00
N ALA A 6 2.63 -2.08 -5.87
CA ALA A 6 2.56 -1.22 -4.71
C ALA A 6 2.83 0.23 -5.09
N PHE A 7 2.33 1.15 -4.27
CA PHE A 7 2.43 2.58 -4.48
C PHE A 7 2.63 3.29 -3.15
N GLU A 8 3.39 4.38 -3.17
CA GLU A 8 3.43 5.37 -2.09
C GLU A 8 2.37 6.44 -2.34
N VAL A 9 1.54 6.71 -1.34
CA VAL A 9 0.58 7.81 -1.29
C VAL A 9 1.04 8.80 -0.22
N PRO A 10 1.34 10.07 -0.58
CA PRO A 10 1.79 11.06 0.38
C PRO A 10 0.58 11.61 1.17
N LEU A 11 0.48 11.24 2.45
CA LEU A 11 -0.59 11.65 3.38
C LEU A 11 0.03 12.51 4.48
N HIS A 12 0.14 13.82 4.23
CA HIS A 12 0.96 14.73 5.04
C HIS A 12 0.37 15.02 6.42
N ASN A 13 -0.96 14.91 6.57
CA ASN A 13 -1.66 15.28 7.80
C ASN A 13 -2.83 14.31 8.10
N ALA A 14 -3.51 14.56 9.22
CA ALA A 14 -4.63 13.74 9.67
C ALA A 14 -5.81 13.78 8.68
N ASP A 15 -6.09 14.95 8.08
CA ASP A 15 -7.17 15.12 7.12
C ASP A 15 -6.90 14.32 5.84
N ASP A 16 -5.64 14.23 5.40
CA ASP A 16 -5.24 13.35 4.27
C ASP A 16 -5.51 11.89 4.60
N ARG A 17 -5.14 11.43 5.80
CA ARG A 17 -5.38 10.06 6.26
C ARG A 17 -6.86 9.74 6.33
N GLN A 18 -7.68 10.65 6.87
CA GLN A 18 -9.12 10.47 6.93
C GLN A 18 -9.75 10.43 5.54
N ARG A 19 -9.34 11.33 4.63
CA ARG A 19 -9.82 11.34 3.24
C ARG A 19 -9.41 10.08 2.48
N PHE A 20 -8.18 9.60 2.70
CA PHE A 20 -7.70 8.37 2.09
C PHE A 20 -8.48 7.15 2.58
N LEU A 21 -8.74 7.06 3.90
CA LEU A 21 -9.57 5.99 4.45
C LEU A 21 -11.01 6.03 3.93
N ALA A 22 -11.62 7.22 3.83
CA ALA A 22 -12.96 7.36 3.26
C ALA A 22 -13.00 6.89 1.80
N LEU A 23 -11.98 7.23 1.00
CA LEU A 23 -11.85 6.77 -0.39
C LEU A 23 -11.62 5.25 -0.48
N LEU A 24 -10.82 4.67 0.42
CA LEU A 24 -10.67 3.21 0.51
C LEU A 24 -12.02 2.55 0.75
N ASN A 25 -12.82 3.05 1.69
CA ASN A 25 -14.17 2.53 1.97
C ASN A 25 -15.07 2.65 0.74
N GLU A 26 -15.22 3.85 0.18
CA GLU A 26 -16.08 4.12 -0.99
C GLU A 26 -15.79 3.16 -2.15
N VAL A 27 -14.51 3.02 -2.52
CA VAL A 27 -14.11 2.18 -3.66
C VAL A 27 -14.24 0.70 -3.31
N SER A 28 -13.94 0.30 -2.08
CA SER A 28 -14.04 -1.10 -1.65
C SER A 28 -15.49 -1.57 -1.63
N GLU A 29 -16.40 -0.78 -1.03
CA GLU A 29 -17.83 -1.07 -0.98
C GLU A 29 -18.43 -1.18 -2.39
N ALA A 30 -18.07 -0.26 -3.29
CA ALA A 30 -18.51 -0.29 -4.69
C ALA A 30 -18.06 -1.56 -5.44
N ASN A 31 -17.05 -2.26 -4.94
CA ASN A 31 -16.54 -3.53 -5.51
C ASN A 31 -16.95 -4.76 -4.67
N GLY A 32 -17.78 -4.61 -3.64
CA GLY A 32 -18.22 -5.70 -2.77
C GLY A 32 -17.15 -6.19 -1.79
N TYR A 33 -16.28 -5.28 -1.36
CA TYR A 33 -15.23 -5.51 -0.36
C TYR A 33 -15.47 -4.64 0.87
N HIS A 34 -14.83 -4.99 1.99
CA HIS A 34 -14.83 -4.16 3.19
C HIS A 34 -13.40 -3.75 3.56
N VAL A 35 -13.31 -2.71 4.40
CA VAL A 35 -12.05 -2.17 4.89
C VAL A 35 -11.97 -2.38 6.39
N ASP A 36 -10.89 -3.00 6.83
CA ASP A 36 -10.49 -3.03 8.23
C ASP A 36 -9.36 -2.02 8.44
N ALA A 37 -9.62 -0.99 9.23
CA ALA A 37 -8.63 0.01 9.57
C ALA A 37 -8.38 0.01 11.08
N ALA A 38 -7.10 0.14 11.45
CA ALA A 38 -6.72 0.23 12.84
C ALA A 38 -7.32 1.50 13.47
N THR A 39 -7.93 1.33 14.63
CA THR A 39 -8.42 2.41 15.48
C THR A 39 -7.26 3.25 16.03
N PRO A 40 -7.52 4.50 16.48
CA PRO A 40 -6.49 5.32 17.10
C PRO A 40 -5.77 4.63 18.27
N SER A 41 -6.49 3.88 19.10
CA SER A 41 -5.90 3.14 20.23
C SER A 41 -5.02 1.96 19.79
N GLU A 42 -5.40 1.26 18.73
CA GLU A 42 -4.56 0.19 18.15
C GLU A 42 -3.29 0.74 17.51
N LEU A 43 -3.37 1.90 16.85
CA LEU A 43 -2.20 2.61 16.32
C LEU A 43 -1.28 3.12 17.43
N GLU A 44 -1.82 3.64 18.52
CA GLU A 44 -1.06 4.05 19.71
C GLU A 44 -0.31 2.86 20.31
N TRP A 45 -0.99 1.73 20.48
CA TRP A 45 -0.38 0.49 20.97
C TRP A 45 0.73 -0.01 20.04
N SER A 46 0.46 -0.08 18.73
CA SER A 46 1.43 -0.53 17.73
C SER A 46 2.68 0.37 17.68
N SER A 47 2.47 1.67 17.86
CA SER A 47 3.54 2.68 17.87
C SER A 47 4.52 2.55 19.04
N GLN A 48 4.19 1.76 20.08
CA GLN A 48 5.14 1.45 21.17
C GLN A 48 6.31 0.57 20.69
N VAL A 49 6.12 -0.21 19.63
CA VAL A 49 7.15 -1.09 19.04
C VAL A 49 7.82 -0.42 17.84
N SER A 50 7.01 0.12 16.92
CA SER A 50 7.49 0.84 15.74
C SER A 50 6.47 1.90 15.36
N PRO A 51 6.85 3.19 15.28
CA PRO A 51 5.93 4.25 14.91
C PRO A 51 5.11 3.93 13.66
N ILE A 52 3.79 4.07 13.77
CA ILE A 52 2.81 3.88 12.70
C ILE A 52 1.67 4.87 12.88
N THR A 53 1.23 5.50 11.80
CA THR A 53 0.12 6.46 11.83
C THR A 53 -1.06 6.08 10.94
N PHE A 54 -0.90 5.05 10.12
CA PHE A 54 -1.95 4.52 9.29
C PHE A 54 -1.76 3.01 9.08
N ASN A 55 -2.84 2.25 9.26
CA ASN A 55 -2.87 0.82 8.94
C ASN A 55 -4.30 0.44 8.53
N ALA A 56 -4.46 -0.03 7.30
CA ALA A 56 -5.71 -0.53 6.79
C ALA A 56 -5.50 -1.70 5.84
N ALA A 57 -6.47 -2.60 5.80
CA ALA A 57 -6.57 -3.72 4.88
C ALA A 57 -7.92 -3.70 4.18
N VAL A 58 -7.95 -4.09 2.92
CA VAL A 58 -9.18 -4.30 2.16
C VAL A 58 -9.34 -5.78 1.94
N TRP A 59 -10.51 -6.31 2.27
CA TRP A 59 -10.79 -7.74 2.26
C TRP A 59 -12.00 -8.07 1.40
N ARG A 60 -11.97 -9.26 0.79
CA ARG A 60 -13.13 -9.90 0.17
C ARG A 60 -13.71 -10.94 1.11
N GLY A 61 -15.03 -11.03 1.10
CA GLY A 61 -15.76 -12.01 1.92
C GLY A 61 -15.68 -11.64 3.39
N ASN A 62 -15.68 -12.62 4.28
CA ASN A 62 -15.46 -12.39 5.71
C ASN A 62 -13.97 -12.64 6.03
N ASP A 63 -13.11 -11.75 5.53
CA ASP A 63 -11.63 -11.81 5.63
C ASP A 63 -10.98 -13.00 4.93
N GLU A 64 -11.59 -13.45 3.84
CA GLU A 64 -11.13 -14.62 3.09
C GLU A 64 -9.89 -14.30 2.24
N GLU A 65 -9.89 -13.14 1.60
CA GLU A 65 -8.87 -12.76 0.63
C GLU A 65 -8.50 -11.29 0.77
N LEU A 66 -7.22 -11.03 1.00
CA LEU A 66 -6.68 -9.68 1.03
C LEU A 66 -6.65 -9.10 -0.39
N MET A 67 -7.31 -7.97 -0.58
CA MET A 67 -7.38 -7.25 -1.85
C MET A 67 -6.37 -6.11 -1.94
N ALA A 68 -6.11 -5.44 -0.81
CA ALA A 68 -5.05 -4.45 -0.66
C ALA A 68 -4.65 -4.30 0.81
N SER A 69 -3.43 -3.82 1.06
CA SER A 69 -2.99 -3.41 2.39
C SER A 69 -2.25 -2.09 2.30
N ALA A 70 -2.58 -1.16 3.19
CA ALA A 70 -2.08 0.20 3.21
C ALA A 70 -1.55 0.56 4.61
N MET A 71 -0.27 0.88 4.72
CA MET A 71 0.36 1.22 5.99
C MET A 71 1.58 2.14 5.82
N ASP A 72 1.90 2.91 6.86
CA ASP A 72 3.18 3.59 7.01
C ASP A 72 4.00 2.99 8.16
N PHE A 73 5.29 3.31 8.21
CA PHE A 73 6.20 2.86 9.28
C PHE A 73 7.19 3.97 9.61
N GLN A 74 7.99 3.76 10.67
CA GLN A 74 8.95 4.71 11.23
C GLN A 74 9.81 5.47 10.21
N ASP A 75 10.26 4.81 9.15
CA ASP A 75 11.13 5.39 8.10
C ASP A 75 10.36 6.20 7.04
N ARG A 76 9.03 6.21 7.09
CA ARG A 76 8.14 6.79 6.08
C ARG A 76 6.80 7.28 6.65
N ILE A 77 6.78 7.75 7.89
CA ILE A 77 5.56 8.33 8.49
C ILE A 77 4.99 9.43 7.61
N GLY A 78 3.69 9.37 7.35
CA GLY A 78 3.00 10.28 6.41
C GLY A 78 3.18 9.93 4.93
N ARG A 79 3.80 8.78 4.61
CA ARG A 79 3.93 8.23 3.26
C ARG A 79 3.43 6.79 3.28
N VAL A 80 2.12 6.63 3.15
CA VAL A 80 1.47 5.32 3.21
C VAL A 80 1.85 4.51 1.98
N TRP A 81 2.33 3.30 2.19
CA TRP A 81 2.52 2.32 1.13
C TRP A 81 1.27 1.46 1.03
N ILE A 82 0.60 1.53 -0.13
CA ILE A 82 -0.49 0.63 -0.49
C ILE A 82 0.03 -0.46 -1.42
N SER A 83 -0.24 -1.71 -1.08
CA SER A 83 0.20 -2.90 -1.81
C SER A 83 -0.99 -3.76 -2.23
N PHE A 84 -0.85 -4.41 -3.39
CA PHE A 84 -1.88 -5.22 -4.02
C PHE A 84 -1.33 -6.63 -4.28
N PRO A 85 -1.83 -7.66 -3.56
CA PRO A 85 -1.49 -9.03 -3.86
C PRO A 85 -2.11 -9.50 -5.18
N LYS A 86 -1.55 -10.57 -5.74
CA LYS A 86 -2.09 -11.24 -6.92
C LYS A 86 -3.55 -11.67 -6.73
N GLY A 87 -3.92 -12.05 -5.50
CA GLY A 87 -5.19 -12.68 -5.19
C GLY A 87 -5.35 -14.09 -5.79
N GLU A 88 -6.45 -14.73 -5.42
CA GLU A 88 -6.94 -15.99 -5.99
C GLU A 88 -7.48 -15.79 -7.40
N ALA A 89 -8.07 -14.62 -7.67
CA ALA A 89 -8.62 -14.24 -8.97
C ALA A 89 -7.88 -13.01 -9.56
N PRO A 90 -6.75 -13.19 -10.28
CA PRO A 90 -5.85 -12.09 -10.65
C PRO A 90 -6.49 -10.97 -11.47
N LEU A 91 -7.41 -11.29 -12.38
CA LEU A 91 -8.11 -10.28 -13.17
C LEU A 91 -9.02 -9.40 -12.29
N ARG A 92 -9.57 -9.94 -11.20
CA ARG A 92 -10.39 -9.21 -10.25
C ARG A 92 -9.53 -8.25 -9.43
N SER A 93 -8.44 -8.76 -8.83
CA SER A 93 -7.50 -7.96 -8.05
C SER A 93 -6.90 -6.83 -8.88
N MET A 94 -6.54 -7.11 -10.15
CA MET A 94 -6.06 -6.08 -11.07
C MET A 94 -7.13 -5.02 -11.38
N ARG A 95 -8.41 -5.41 -11.56
CA ARG A 95 -9.50 -4.43 -11.80
C ARG A 95 -9.70 -3.53 -10.58
N PHE A 96 -9.73 -4.12 -9.38
CA PHE A 96 -9.84 -3.37 -8.13
C PHE A 96 -8.66 -2.40 -7.96
N GLN A 97 -7.42 -2.89 -8.11
CA GLN A 97 -6.22 -2.06 -8.10
C GLN A 97 -6.34 -0.87 -9.05
N LYS A 98 -6.75 -1.09 -10.31
CA LYS A 98 -6.88 -0.02 -11.30
C LYS A 98 -7.94 1.00 -10.89
N ALA A 99 -9.10 0.55 -10.42
CA ALA A 99 -10.18 1.42 -9.98
C ALA A 99 -9.75 2.28 -8.78
N LEU A 100 -9.16 1.66 -7.75
CA LEU A 100 -8.67 2.36 -6.57
C LEU A 100 -7.57 3.35 -6.92
N MET A 101 -6.53 2.91 -7.66
CA MET A 101 -5.41 3.79 -7.99
C MET A 101 -5.78 4.94 -8.92
N ALA A 102 -6.83 4.80 -9.74
CA ALA A 102 -7.35 5.92 -10.52
C ALA A 102 -7.91 7.02 -9.61
N ARG A 103 -8.67 6.65 -8.56
CA ARG A 103 -9.23 7.60 -7.58
C ARG A 103 -8.15 8.18 -6.67
N VAL A 104 -7.21 7.36 -6.21
CA VAL A 104 -6.07 7.81 -5.40
C VAL A 104 -5.25 8.86 -6.15
N ARG A 105 -4.93 8.65 -7.43
CA ARG A 105 -4.17 9.65 -8.21
C ARG A 105 -4.91 10.95 -8.47
N GLN A 106 -6.24 10.95 -8.43
CA GLN A 106 -7.03 12.18 -8.49
C GLN A 106 -6.88 13.00 -7.20
N GLY A 107 -6.84 12.34 -6.04
CA GLY A 107 -6.66 13.00 -4.75
C GLY A 107 -5.21 13.35 -4.41
N TRP A 108 -4.27 12.49 -4.81
CA TRP A 108 -2.84 12.59 -4.55
C TRP A 108 -2.03 12.33 -5.84
N PRO A 109 -1.91 13.34 -6.72
CA PRO A 109 -1.18 13.19 -8.00
C PRO A 109 0.28 12.79 -7.86
N GLU A 110 0.90 13.11 -6.72
CA GLU A 110 2.28 12.76 -6.36
C GLU A 110 2.46 11.28 -5.95
N THR A 111 1.41 10.47 -6.05
CA THR A 111 1.47 9.03 -5.79
C THR A 111 2.48 8.36 -6.72
N ALA A 112 3.43 7.61 -6.16
CA ALA A 112 4.49 6.94 -6.93
C ALA A 112 4.37 5.42 -6.88
N SER A 113 4.70 4.75 -7.98
CA SER A 113 4.87 3.29 -7.97
C SER A 113 6.13 2.89 -7.22
N LEU A 114 6.01 1.79 -6.46
CA LEU A 114 7.13 1.10 -5.84
C LEU A 114 7.53 -0.10 -6.72
N PRO A 115 8.83 -0.42 -6.83
CA PRO A 115 9.25 -1.59 -7.56
C PRO A 115 8.87 -2.86 -6.79
N ILE A 116 8.38 -3.87 -7.50
CA ILE A 116 8.05 -5.19 -6.95
C ILE A 116 9.07 -6.20 -7.44
N MET A 117 9.75 -6.87 -6.52
CA MET A 117 10.79 -7.84 -6.83
C MET A 117 10.19 -9.15 -7.34
N PRO A 118 10.95 -10.03 -8.01
CA PRO A 118 10.43 -11.31 -8.51
C PRO A 118 9.77 -12.18 -7.44
N SER A 119 10.24 -12.12 -6.19
CA SER A 119 9.64 -12.78 -5.02
C SER A 119 8.29 -12.19 -4.60
N GLY A 120 7.95 -10.98 -5.06
CA GLY A 120 6.82 -10.18 -4.58
C GLY A 120 7.17 -9.27 -3.41
N ALA A 121 8.44 -9.21 -3.00
CA ALA A 121 8.89 -8.27 -1.98
C ALA A 121 8.92 -6.83 -2.51
N ILE A 122 8.63 -5.87 -1.63
CA ILE A 122 8.92 -4.45 -1.85
C ILE A 122 10.29 -4.18 -1.22
N PRO A 123 11.25 -3.58 -1.94
CA PRO A 123 12.56 -3.24 -1.38
C PRO A 123 12.47 -2.31 -0.17
N LEU A 124 13.48 -2.35 0.69
CA LEU A 124 13.58 -1.48 1.85
C LEU A 124 13.66 -0.01 1.42
N THR A 125 13.10 0.90 2.22
CA THR A 125 13.12 2.34 1.94
C THR A 125 14.53 2.87 1.70
N GLU A 126 15.50 2.41 2.48
CA GLU A 126 16.92 2.79 2.32
C GLU A 126 17.55 2.33 1.01
N ASP A 127 16.97 1.32 0.34
CA ASP A 127 17.43 0.80 -0.94
C ASP A 127 16.66 1.41 -2.12
N LEU A 128 15.73 2.34 -1.87
CA LEU A 128 14.94 3.00 -2.90
C LEU A 128 15.45 4.42 -3.20
N VAL A 129 15.25 4.85 -4.45
CA VAL A 129 15.47 6.22 -4.93
C VAL A 129 14.24 6.69 -5.66
N ARG A 130 13.78 7.90 -5.35
CA ARG A 130 12.68 8.56 -6.05
C ARG A 130 13.14 9.04 -7.43
N THR A 131 12.28 8.85 -8.43
CA THR A 131 12.44 9.21 -9.83
C THR A 131 11.14 9.83 -10.35
N ASP A 132 11.15 10.42 -11.54
CA ASP A 132 9.93 10.97 -12.16
C ASP A 132 8.88 9.89 -12.45
N ALA A 133 9.30 8.63 -12.62
CA ALA A 133 8.40 7.50 -12.87
C ALA A 133 7.93 6.78 -11.59
N GLY A 134 8.34 7.24 -10.40
CA GLY A 134 8.08 6.58 -9.12
C GLY A 134 9.38 6.22 -8.40
N TYR A 135 9.52 5.00 -7.89
CA TYR A 135 10.74 4.54 -7.22
C TYR A 135 11.52 3.51 -8.05
N SER A 136 12.84 3.53 -7.88
CA SER A 136 13.76 2.52 -8.41
C SER A 136 14.69 2.00 -7.30
N VAL A 137 15.18 0.77 -7.45
CA VAL A 137 16.17 0.20 -6.52
C VAL A 137 17.54 0.83 -6.78
N LYS A 138 18.23 1.22 -5.70
CA LYS A 138 19.62 1.70 -5.77
C LYS A 138 20.48 0.67 -6.51
N PRO A 139 21.30 1.08 -7.50
CA PRO A 139 22.13 0.15 -8.26
C PRO A 139 23.02 -0.76 -7.38
N GLY A 140 23.59 -0.21 -6.30
CA GLY A 140 24.41 -0.98 -5.36
C GLY A 140 23.65 -1.97 -4.46
N ALA A 141 22.32 -1.84 -4.36
CA ALA A 141 21.48 -2.74 -3.57
C ALA A 141 20.76 -3.79 -4.43
N ALA A 142 20.75 -3.62 -5.76
CA ALA A 142 20.00 -4.47 -6.69
C ALA A 142 20.33 -5.96 -6.54
N GLY A 143 21.57 -6.30 -6.18
CA GLY A 143 22.01 -7.69 -5.93
C GLY A 143 21.23 -8.40 -4.81
N LYS A 144 20.75 -7.67 -3.80
CA LYS A 144 19.99 -8.23 -2.65
C LYS A 144 18.63 -8.83 -3.05
N TYR A 145 18.11 -8.43 -4.21
CA TYR A 145 16.72 -8.71 -4.61
C TYR A 145 16.61 -9.58 -5.88
N ARG A 146 17.72 -10.17 -6.32
CA ARG A 146 17.77 -10.99 -7.54
C ARG A 146 17.15 -12.38 -7.36
N ASP A 147 17.08 -12.86 -6.13
CA ASP A 147 16.67 -14.23 -5.83
C ASP A 147 15.18 -14.25 -5.44
N GLY A 148 14.35 -14.62 -6.41
CA GLY A 148 12.99 -15.09 -6.19
C GLY A 148 12.93 -16.55 -6.58
N GLU A 149 13.43 -17.45 -5.73
CA GLU A 149 13.07 -18.87 -5.76
C GLU A 149 11.81 -19.09 -4.91
#